data_AF-A0A8C4HZI3-F1
#
_entry.id   AF-A0A8C4HZI3-F1
#
_cell.length_a   1.000
_cell.length_b   1.000
_cell.length_c   1.000
_cell.angle_alpha   90.00
_cell.angle_beta   90.00
_cell.angle_gamma   90.00
#
_symmetry.space_group_name_H-M   'P 1'
#
loop_
_entity.id
_entity.type
_entity.pdbx_description
1 polymer ?
#
loop_
_entity_poly.entity_id
_entity_poly.type
_entity_poly.pdbx_seq_one_letter_code
_entity_poly.pdbx_strand_id
1 'polypeptide(L)'
;MKGGSCVKPSWAVAALFIPVTLLMLTSRGASSSQKMSQASMAHATATAAGTGPSLTDDLPGLRAVADFLASEHAHVWLLSLVSSVAVGLSGIFPLLVIPIEAGAALKTEAGCQKLKQLLSFAIGGLLGDVFLHLLPEAWAVSDSPAGRHNHYMTQGLWVIVGLLAFLLLEKMFPDPDSQEEPTSDSDLNSNSATQSNSVFSGKAVVSLRNGLHAESWKSSKQQSLQERSEKIKTSGYLNLLANCIDNFTHGLAVAGSFLVSKKVGFLTTFAILLHEIPHEVGDFAILLRAGFDRWSAARMQLSTALVGVLGACFALCAQSPQGTENATAWILPFTSGGFLYIALVNVVPDLLEESSLRQSLLQILLIFCGVAVMALLSAIVD
;
A
#
# COMPACT_ATOMS: atom_id res chain seq x y z
N MET A 1 10.00 -11.55 -39.60
CA MET A 1 11.01 -11.59 -38.52
C MET A 1 10.32 -12.05 -37.25
N LYS A 2 11.00 -12.88 -36.44
CA LYS A 2 10.45 -13.70 -35.34
C LYS A 2 9.73 -12.86 -34.28
N GLY A 3 8.52 -13.30 -33.89
CA GLY A 3 7.83 -12.82 -32.69
C GLY A 3 8.58 -13.26 -31.44
N GLY A 4 9.00 -12.29 -30.63
CA GLY A 4 9.54 -12.53 -29.30
C GLY A 4 8.38 -12.65 -28.31
N SER A 5 8.21 -13.84 -27.72
CA SER A 5 7.36 -13.94 -26.52
C SER A 5 8.05 -13.17 -25.40
N CYS A 6 7.32 -12.25 -24.77
CA CYS A 6 7.76 -11.54 -23.58
C CYS A 6 7.77 -12.54 -22.42
N VAL A 7 8.93 -13.17 -22.18
CA VAL A 7 9.13 -14.08 -21.06
C VAL A 7 9.17 -13.22 -19.79
N LYS A 8 8.17 -13.37 -18.92
CA LYS A 8 8.19 -12.79 -17.57
C LYS A 8 9.49 -13.21 -16.86
N PRO A 9 10.18 -12.29 -16.17
CA PRO A 9 11.43 -12.63 -15.50
C PRO A 9 11.17 -13.59 -14.33
N SER A 10 11.47 -14.87 -14.52
CA SER A 10 11.47 -15.92 -13.47
C SER A 10 12.33 -15.52 -12.25
N TRP A 11 13.33 -14.66 -12.43
CA TRP A 11 14.18 -14.18 -11.35
C TRP A 11 13.45 -13.34 -10.30
N ALA A 12 12.37 -12.64 -10.64
CA ALA A 12 11.64 -11.80 -9.69
C ALA A 12 10.90 -12.65 -8.63
N VAL A 13 10.37 -13.81 -9.04
CA VAL A 13 9.75 -14.78 -8.13
C VAL A 13 10.81 -15.43 -7.23
N ALA A 14 12.01 -15.71 -7.76
CA ALA A 14 13.12 -16.22 -6.96
C ALA A 14 13.61 -15.20 -5.91
N ALA A 15 13.53 -13.90 -6.21
CA ALA A 15 13.90 -12.83 -5.28
C ALA A 15 12.94 -12.71 -4.08
N LEU A 16 11.65 -13.05 -4.24
CA LEU A 16 10.66 -13.12 -3.15
C LEU A 16 11.01 -14.16 -2.07
N PHE A 17 11.79 -15.18 -2.40
CA PHE A 17 12.26 -16.18 -1.44
C PHE A 17 13.49 -15.74 -0.66
N ILE A 18 14.28 -14.79 -1.15
CA ILE A 18 15.52 -14.34 -0.50
C ILE A 18 15.25 -13.75 0.90
N PRO A 19 14.23 -12.89 1.12
CA PRO A 19 13.84 -12.44 2.46
C PRO A 19 13.41 -13.58 3.37
N VAL A 20 12.70 -14.59 2.84
CA VAL A 20 12.22 -15.76 3.60
C VAL A 20 13.41 -16.62 4.05
N THR A 21 14.42 -16.83 3.19
CA THR A 21 15.65 -17.55 3.58
C THR A 21 16.47 -16.75 4.59
N LEU A 22 16.53 -15.42 4.45
CA LEU A 22 17.21 -14.55 5.41
C LEU A 22 16.53 -14.59 6.80
N LEU A 23 15.19 -14.57 6.84
CA LEU A 23 14.37 -14.73 8.06
C LEU A 23 14.60 -16.08 8.75
N MET A 24 14.84 -17.14 7.97
CA MET A 24 15.16 -18.49 8.48
C MET A 24 16.61 -18.63 8.97
N LEU A 25 17.51 -17.77 8.48
CA LEU A 25 18.92 -17.74 8.91
C LEU A 25 19.11 -16.96 10.22
N THR A 26 18.31 -15.91 10.45
CA THR A 26 18.35 -15.15 11.71
C THR A 26 17.70 -15.91 12.87
N SER A 27 16.66 -16.71 12.62
CA SER A 27 16.01 -17.54 13.66
C SER A 27 16.89 -18.70 14.16
N ARG A 28 17.78 -19.23 13.32
CA ARG A 28 18.74 -20.28 13.69
C ARG A 28 19.89 -19.77 14.58
N GLY A 29 20.20 -18.48 14.58
CA GLY A 29 21.22 -17.88 15.45
C GLY A 29 20.83 -17.84 16.93
N ALA A 30 19.53 -17.90 17.24
CA ALA A 30 19.01 -17.81 18.61
C ALA A 30 18.91 -19.16 19.36
N SER A 31 19.03 -20.29 18.65
CA SER A 31 18.77 -21.62 19.23
C SER A 31 19.95 -22.24 20.01
N SER A 32 21.12 -21.59 20.08
CA SER A 32 22.34 -22.22 20.63
C SER A 32 22.56 -22.00 22.14
N SER A 33 21.69 -21.29 22.85
CA SER A 33 21.91 -20.98 24.26
C SER A 33 20.64 -21.18 25.11
N GLN A 34 20.35 -22.43 25.50
CA GLN A 34 19.53 -22.67 26.69
C GLN A 34 19.83 -24.04 27.32
N LYS A 35 20.65 -24.01 28.38
CA LYS A 35 20.66 -25.02 29.43
C LYS A 35 19.72 -24.58 30.56
N MET A 36 18.79 -25.46 30.90
CA MET A 36 18.36 -25.82 32.26
C MET A 36 17.91 -24.71 33.24
N SER A 37 16.60 -24.62 33.48
CA SER A 37 15.97 -24.45 34.80
C SER A 37 14.46 -24.57 34.65
N GLN A 38 13.88 -25.64 35.18
CA GLN A 38 12.44 -25.87 35.23
C GLN A 38 12.02 -25.79 36.70
N ALA A 39 11.20 -24.81 37.06
CA ALA A 39 10.64 -24.70 38.41
C ALA A 39 9.16 -24.32 38.35
N SER A 40 8.34 -25.31 38.74
CA SER A 40 7.15 -25.19 39.59
C SER A 40 5.98 -24.33 39.13
N MET A 41 5.02 -25.00 38.45
CA MET A 41 3.61 -24.62 38.42
C MET A 41 2.97 -24.78 39.80
N ALA A 42 2.31 -23.72 40.28
CA ALA A 42 1.43 -23.75 41.45
C ALA A 42 -0.04 -23.60 41.03
N HIS A 43 -0.89 -24.51 41.48
CA HIS A 43 -2.34 -24.36 41.71
C HIS A 43 -2.85 -25.69 42.27
N ALA A 44 -3.83 -25.84 43.17
CA ALA A 44 -4.53 -25.05 44.17
C ALA A 44 -5.48 -26.09 44.85
N THR A 45 -5.97 -25.87 46.08
CA THR A 45 -7.39 -26.12 46.47
C THR A 45 -7.65 -25.80 47.96
N ALA A 46 -8.72 -25.04 48.14
CA ALA A 46 -9.63 -24.91 49.29
C ALA A 46 -9.16 -24.16 50.55
N THR A 47 -9.69 -22.95 50.70
CA THR A 47 -10.41 -22.58 51.93
C THR A 47 -11.72 -21.87 51.56
N ALA A 48 -12.80 -22.36 52.16
CA ALA A 48 -14.12 -21.79 52.12
C ALA A 48 -14.28 -20.80 53.29
N ALA A 49 -14.78 -19.60 53.02
CA ALA A 49 -15.50 -18.76 54.00
C ALA A 49 -16.29 -17.70 53.22
N GLY A 50 -17.61 -17.69 53.41
CA GLY A 50 -18.54 -16.84 52.67
C GLY A 50 -18.77 -15.46 53.29
N THR A 51 -19.28 -14.56 52.45
CA THR A 51 -20.10 -13.40 52.79
C THR A 51 -21.05 -13.13 51.61
N GLY A 52 -22.29 -12.70 51.90
CA GLY A 52 -23.51 -12.85 51.08
C GLY A 52 -23.62 -12.02 49.78
N PRO A 53 -24.76 -12.15 49.07
CA PRO A 53 -24.85 -11.93 47.63
C PRO A 53 -25.03 -10.45 47.27
N SER A 54 -24.29 -9.98 46.28
CA SER A 54 -24.51 -8.69 45.64
C SER A 54 -25.14 -8.92 44.26
N LEU A 55 -26.14 -8.11 43.93
CA LEU A 55 -27.07 -8.28 42.80
C LEU A 55 -26.44 -7.90 41.44
N THR A 56 -25.18 -8.29 41.22
CA THR A 56 -24.44 -8.18 39.95
C THR A 56 -23.68 -9.46 39.59
N ASP A 57 -23.90 -10.58 40.30
CA ASP A 57 -23.14 -11.83 40.14
C ASP A 57 -23.61 -12.76 39.00
N ASP A 58 -24.53 -12.32 38.14
CA ASP A 58 -25.14 -13.18 37.11
C ASP A 58 -24.60 -12.96 35.69
N LEU A 59 -23.27 -12.82 35.50
CA LEU A 59 -22.64 -13.22 34.24
C LEU A 59 -21.11 -13.44 34.39
N PRO A 60 -20.68 -14.60 34.93
CA PRO A 60 -19.25 -14.93 35.08
C PRO A 60 -18.47 -14.86 33.75
N GLY A 61 -19.16 -15.05 32.61
CA GLY A 61 -18.57 -14.87 31.28
C GLY A 61 -18.22 -13.42 30.92
N LEU A 62 -19.01 -12.43 31.36
CA LEU A 62 -18.75 -11.02 31.04
C LEU A 62 -17.57 -10.48 31.83
N ARG A 63 -17.39 -10.96 33.08
CA ARG A 63 -16.26 -10.60 33.92
C ARG A 63 -14.97 -11.28 33.46
N ALA A 64 -15.03 -12.56 33.06
CA ALA A 64 -13.89 -13.23 32.43
C ALA A 64 -13.51 -12.61 31.08
N VAL A 65 -14.48 -12.17 30.28
CA VAL A 65 -14.24 -11.40 29.05
C VAL A 65 -13.70 -10.02 29.37
N ALA A 66 -14.18 -9.34 30.40
CA ALA A 66 -13.66 -8.04 30.83
C ALA A 66 -12.24 -8.14 31.39
N ASP A 67 -11.94 -9.18 32.18
CA ASP A 67 -10.61 -9.46 32.74
C ASP A 67 -9.63 -9.93 31.65
N PHE A 68 -10.13 -10.68 30.65
CA PHE A 68 -9.37 -11.02 29.45
C PHE A 68 -9.11 -9.79 28.59
N LEU A 69 -10.10 -8.92 28.37
CA LEU A 69 -9.93 -7.65 27.65
C LEU A 69 -9.03 -6.67 28.42
N ALA A 70 -8.97 -6.77 29.75
CA ALA A 70 -8.10 -5.98 30.62
C ALA A 70 -6.65 -6.48 30.67
N SER A 71 -6.34 -7.65 30.08
CA SER A 71 -4.97 -8.10 29.88
C SER A 71 -4.24 -7.14 28.94
N GLU A 72 -3.03 -6.71 29.30
CA GLU A 72 -2.20 -5.84 28.46
C GLU A 72 -2.03 -6.38 27.04
N HIS A 73 -1.93 -7.71 26.88
CA HIS A 73 -1.86 -8.34 25.56
C HIS A 73 -3.17 -8.22 24.78
N ALA A 74 -4.32 -8.37 25.43
CA ALA A 74 -5.61 -8.25 24.75
C ALA A 74 -5.88 -6.83 24.27
N HIS A 75 -5.43 -5.82 25.04
CA HIS A 75 -5.49 -4.42 24.61
C HIS A 75 -4.66 -4.17 23.35
N VAL A 76 -3.43 -4.70 23.27
CA VAL A 76 -2.57 -4.54 22.08
C VAL A 76 -3.18 -5.23 20.86
N TRP A 77 -3.69 -6.45 21.01
CA TRP A 77 -4.38 -7.16 19.94
C TRP A 77 -5.62 -6.41 19.45
N LEU A 78 -6.46 -5.96 20.39
CA LEU A 78 -7.67 -5.22 20.06
C LEU A 78 -7.35 -3.90 19.35
N LEU A 79 -6.41 -3.10 19.89
CA LEU A 79 -6.00 -1.83 19.29
C LEU A 79 -5.38 -2.02 17.91
N SER A 80 -4.57 -3.05 17.72
CA SER A 80 -3.97 -3.39 16.42
C SER A 80 -5.04 -3.76 15.39
N LEU A 81 -6.01 -4.58 15.78
CA LEU A 81 -7.09 -5.01 14.88
C LEU A 81 -8.04 -3.85 14.55
N VAL A 82 -8.45 -3.07 15.56
CA VAL A 82 -9.31 -1.90 15.37
C VAL A 82 -8.63 -0.87 14.47
N SER A 83 -7.34 -0.60 14.68
CA SER A 83 -6.57 0.35 13.89
C SER A 83 -6.34 -0.14 12.46
N SER A 84 -6.03 -1.43 12.27
CA SER A 84 -5.91 -2.04 10.94
C SER A 84 -7.24 -2.01 10.17
N VAL A 85 -8.36 -2.29 10.84
CA VAL A 85 -9.70 -2.12 10.26
C VAL A 85 -9.97 -0.66 9.93
N ALA A 86 -9.61 0.28 10.81
CA ALA A 86 -9.80 1.71 10.55
C ALA A 86 -9.03 2.18 9.32
N VAL A 87 -7.78 1.73 9.15
CA VAL A 87 -6.99 1.95 7.93
C VAL A 87 -7.70 1.36 6.74
N GLY A 88 -8.07 0.07 6.75
CA GLY A 88 -8.73 -0.54 5.61
C GLY A 88 -10.09 0.07 5.24
N LEU A 89 -10.81 0.66 6.21
CA LEU A 89 -12.05 1.41 5.96
C LEU A 89 -11.82 2.72 5.21
N SER A 90 -10.59 3.26 5.13
CA SER A 90 -10.30 4.42 4.31
C SER A 90 -10.53 4.16 2.82
N GLY A 91 -10.48 2.91 2.36
CA GLY A 91 -10.88 2.53 0.99
C GLY A 91 -12.36 2.79 0.68
N ILE A 92 -13.22 3.00 1.68
CA ILE A 92 -14.63 3.41 1.47
C ILE A 92 -14.73 4.95 1.38
N PHE A 93 -13.76 5.69 1.92
CA PHE A 93 -13.78 7.15 1.95
C PHE A 93 -14.02 7.82 0.58
N PRO A 94 -13.48 7.31 -0.55
CA PRO A 94 -13.78 7.85 -1.88
C PRO A 94 -15.29 7.85 -2.22
N LEU A 95 -16.09 6.89 -1.73
CA LEU A 95 -17.54 6.90 -1.93
C LEU A 95 -18.25 8.08 -1.27
N LEU A 96 -17.69 8.60 -0.17
CA LEU A 96 -18.24 9.72 0.59
C LEU A 96 -17.81 11.06 -0.02
N VAL A 97 -16.57 11.13 -0.51
CA VAL A 97 -15.98 12.38 -1.02
C VAL A 97 -16.23 12.61 -2.50
N ILE A 98 -16.44 11.57 -3.30
CA ILE A 98 -16.69 11.68 -4.75
C ILE A 98 -18.22 11.67 -4.99
N PRO A 99 -18.84 12.82 -5.33
CA PRO A 99 -20.25 12.88 -5.71
C PRO A 99 -20.59 11.90 -6.86
N ILE A 100 -21.88 11.58 -6.98
CA ILE A 100 -22.38 10.61 -7.97
C ILE A 100 -22.01 10.99 -9.42
N GLU A 101 -21.92 12.29 -9.74
CA GLU A 101 -21.46 12.80 -11.04
C GLU A 101 -19.93 13.03 -11.17
N ALA A 102 -19.13 12.73 -10.15
CA ALA A 102 -17.78 13.30 -9.96
C ALA A 102 -16.59 12.43 -10.43
N GLY A 103 -16.81 11.32 -11.13
CA GLY A 103 -15.73 10.71 -11.93
C GLY A 103 -15.12 11.69 -12.95
N ALA A 104 -15.84 12.79 -13.26
CA ALA A 104 -15.36 13.92 -14.03
C ALA A 104 -14.61 14.99 -13.20
N ALA A 105 -14.85 15.12 -11.90
CA ALA A 105 -14.23 16.16 -11.06
C ALA A 105 -12.74 15.89 -10.79
N LEU A 106 -12.34 14.62 -10.63
CA LEU A 106 -10.92 14.22 -10.56
C LEU A 106 -10.20 14.36 -11.90
N LYS A 107 -10.94 14.46 -13.02
CA LYS A 107 -10.38 14.79 -14.34
C LYS A 107 -10.21 16.30 -14.55
N THR A 108 -10.72 17.14 -13.64
CA THR A 108 -10.48 18.58 -13.72
C THR A 108 -9.06 18.87 -13.25
N GLU A 109 -8.41 19.83 -13.92
CA GLU A 109 -7.08 20.32 -13.55
C GLU A 109 -7.04 20.78 -12.07
N ALA A 110 -8.10 21.44 -11.60
CA ALA A 110 -8.23 21.87 -10.20
C ALA A 110 -8.33 20.69 -9.21
N GLY A 111 -8.98 19.59 -9.58
CA GLY A 111 -9.08 18.38 -8.77
C GLY A 111 -7.74 17.67 -8.64
N CYS A 112 -7.02 17.52 -9.76
CA CYS A 112 -5.67 16.97 -9.79
C CYS A 112 -4.71 17.80 -8.92
N GLN A 113 -4.78 19.13 -9.01
CA GLN A 113 -3.93 20.01 -8.20
C GLN A 113 -4.18 19.85 -6.69
N LYS A 114 -5.45 19.77 -6.27
CA LYS A 114 -5.80 19.55 -4.86
C LYS A 114 -5.35 18.18 -4.37
N LEU A 115 -5.43 17.15 -5.21
CA LEU A 115 -4.93 15.82 -4.88
C LEU A 115 -3.42 15.85 -4.67
N LYS A 116 -2.65 16.46 -5.57
CA LYS A 116 -1.20 16.62 -5.41
C LYS A 116 -0.82 17.38 -4.14
N GLN A 117 -1.57 18.43 -3.77
CA GLN A 117 -1.37 19.16 -2.51
C GLN A 117 -1.65 18.28 -1.28
N LEU A 118 -2.77 17.57 -1.26
CA LEU A 118 -3.12 16.65 -0.17
C LEU A 118 -2.08 15.54 -0.04
N LEU A 119 -1.63 14.99 -1.16
CA LEU A 119 -0.62 13.95 -1.24
C LEU A 119 0.75 14.46 -0.75
N SER A 120 1.11 15.71 -1.06
CA SER A 120 2.32 16.36 -0.51
C SER A 120 2.29 16.42 1.03
N PHE A 121 1.15 16.83 1.61
CA PHE A 121 0.98 16.83 3.06
C PHE A 121 1.08 15.43 3.65
N ALA A 122 0.44 14.46 3.00
CA ALA A 122 0.41 13.08 3.43
C ALA A 122 1.79 12.40 3.42
N ILE A 123 2.61 12.63 2.37
CA ILE A 123 4.01 12.17 2.33
C ILE A 123 4.80 12.76 3.48
N GLY A 124 4.61 14.05 3.78
CA GLY A 124 5.23 14.69 4.95
C GLY A 124 4.87 13.96 6.24
N GLY A 125 3.60 13.57 6.40
CA GLY A 125 3.15 12.73 7.51
C GLY A 125 3.82 11.35 7.53
N LEU A 126 3.86 10.65 6.40
CA LEU A 126 4.48 9.32 6.29
C LEU A 126 6.00 9.36 6.56
N LEU A 127 6.72 10.34 6.01
CA LEU A 127 8.14 10.54 6.28
C LEU A 127 8.38 10.92 7.75
N GLY A 128 7.51 11.75 8.33
CA GLY A 128 7.54 12.09 9.75
C GLY A 128 7.35 10.86 10.64
N ASP A 129 6.45 9.95 10.27
CA ASP A 129 6.26 8.67 10.97
C ASP A 129 7.52 7.80 10.94
N VAL A 130 8.07 7.57 9.74
CA VAL A 130 9.27 6.75 9.56
C VAL A 130 10.45 7.30 10.35
N PHE A 131 10.78 8.58 10.18
CA PHE A 131 12.03 9.14 10.72
C PHE A 131 11.92 9.59 12.17
N LEU A 132 10.74 9.96 12.66
CA LEU A 132 10.58 10.46 14.03
C LEU A 132 10.03 9.39 14.98
N HIS A 133 9.43 8.31 14.47
CA HIS A 133 8.77 7.29 15.31
C HIS A 133 9.28 5.88 15.02
N LEU A 134 9.08 5.35 13.81
CA LEU A 134 9.36 3.93 13.54
C LEU A 134 10.84 3.57 13.67
N LEU A 135 11.74 4.34 13.02
CA LEU A 135 13.18 4.05 13.06
C LEU A 135 13.80 4.33 14.44
N PRO A 136 13.56 5.49 15.09
CA PRO A 136 14.07 5.73 16.43
C PRO A 136 13.62 4.67 17.44
N GLU A 137 12.36 4.26 17.38
CA GLU A 137 11.81 3.25 18.28
C GLU A 137 12.43 1.87 18.03
N ALA A 138 12.58 1.45 16.77
CA ALA A 138 13.28 0.23 16.43
C ALA A 138 14.70 0.22 17.03
N TRP A 139 15.42 1.34 16.90
CA TRP A 139 16.79 1.52 17.39
C TRP A 139 16.92 1.61 18.92
N ALA A 140 15.85 1.98 19.63
CA ALA A 140 15.86 2.19 21.07
C ALA A 140 15.82 0.88 21.89
N VAL A 141 15.23 -0.20 21.38
CA VAL A 141 14.99 -1.47 22.12
C VAL A 141 16.26 -2.34 22.30
N SER A 142 17.45 -1.72 22.36
CA SER A 142 18.75 -2.41 22.46
C SER A 142 19.36 -2.37 23.86
N ASP A 143 18.94 -3.26 24.75
CA ASP A 143 19.41 -3.27 26.16
C ASP A 143 20.78 -3.95 26.40
N SER A 144 21.42 -4.53 25.39
CA SER A 144 22.69 -5.26 25.57
C SER A 144 23.93 -4.50 25.05
N PRO A 145 24.82 -4.00 25.93
CA PRO A 145 26.00 -3.22 25.54
C PRO A 145 27.04 -3.97 24.69
N ALA A 146 27.04 -5.32 24.69
CA ALA A 146 28.00 -6.13 23.95
C ALA A 146 27.60 -6.42 22.47
N GLY A 147 26.38 -6.09 22.05
CA GLY A 147 25.84 -6.42 20.71
C GLY A 147 25.42 -5.21 19.84
N ARG A 148 25.55 -3.97 20.37
CA ARG A 148 24.96 -2.75 19.79
C ARG A 148 25.32 -2.51 18.32
N HIS A 149 26.57 -2.75 17.91
CA HIS A 149 27.00 -2.48 16.52
C HIS A 149 26.37 -3.44 15.50
N ASN A 150 26.15 -4.70 15.87
CA ASN A 150 25.51 -5.68 14.98
C ASN A 150 24.00 -5.45 14.85
N HIS A 151 23.36 -4.86 15.86
CA HIS A 151 21.92 -4.62 15.86
C HIS A 151 21.50 -3.50 14.91
N TYR A 152 22.14 -2.31 14.97
CA TYR A 152 21.85 -1.21 14.04
C TYR A 152 22.11 -1.61 12.59
N MET A 153 23.18 -2.39 12.34
CA MET A 153 23.45 -2.93 11.02
C MET A 153 22.33 -3.88 10.56
N THR A 154 21.86 -4.77 11.44
CA THR A 154 20.77 -5.70 11.13
C THR A 154 19.46 -4.97 10.85
N GLN A 155 19.12 -3.95 11.64
CA GLN A 155 17.92 -3.13 11.42
C GLN A 155 18.03 -2.30 10.15
N GLY A 156 19.19 -1.70 9.88
CA GLY A 156 19.45 -1.01 8.60
C GLY A 156 19.32 -1.95 7.41
N LEU A 157 19.76 -3.21 7.53
CA LEU A 157 19.53 -4.23 6.50
C LEU A 157 18.03 -4.53 6.32
N TRP A 158 17.25 -4.58 7.39
CA TRP A 158 15.78 -4.74 7.28
C TRP A 158 15.11 -3.56 6.59
N VAL A 159 15.56 -2.32 6.81
CA VAL A 159 15.10 -1.15 6.05
C VAL A 159 15.38 -1.33 4.56
N ILE A 160 16.60 -1.76 4.20
CA ILE A 160 16.96 -2.01 2.80
C ILE A 160 16.10 -3.16 2.22
N VAL A 161 15.90 -4.24 2.97
CA VAL A 161 15.05 -5.37 2.55
C VAL A 161 13.61 -4.90 2.31
N GLY A 162 13.07 -4.05 3.17
CA GLY A 162 11.75 -3.43 2.99
C GLY A 162 11.66 -2.63 1.70
N LEU A 163 12.61 -1.71 1.49
CA LEU A 163 12.69 -0.88 0.29
C LEU A 163 12.81 -1.74 -0.98
N LEU A 164 13.68 -2.75 -0.97
CA LEU A 164 13.87 -3.65 -2.11
C LEU A 164 12.67 -4.57 -2.33
N ALA A 165 11.97 -5.00 -1.28
CA ALA A 165 10.76 -5.79 -1.40
C ALA A 165 9.68 -5.00 -2.14
N PHE A 166 9.46 -3.74 -1.76
CA PHE A 166 8.50 -2.85 -2.43
C PHE A 166 8.88 -2.59 -3.89
N LEU A 167 10.18 -2.34 -4.17
CA LEU A 167 10.70 -2.24 -5.53
C LEU A 167 10.43 -3.51 -6.36
N LEU A 168 10.65 -4.69 -5.77
CA LEU A 168 10.42 -5.97 -6.45
C LEU A 168 8.93 -6.19 -6.71
N LEU A 169 8.06 -5.85 -5.76
CA LEU A 169 6.61 -5.99 -5.90
C LEU A 169 6.09 -5.10 -7.02
N GLU A 170 6.51 -3.82 -7.08
CA GLU A 170 6.14 -2.95 -8.19
C GLU A 170 6.66 -3.48 -9.54
N LYS A 171 7.89 -4.01 -9.57
CA LYS A 171 8.47 -4.58 -10.80
C LYS A 171 7.79 -5.87 -11.25
N MET A 172 7.23 -6.66 -10.33
CA MET A 172 6.46 -7.86 -10.64
C MET A 172 5.07 -7.53 -11.19
N PHE A 173 4.55 -6.37 -10.83
CA PHE A 173 3.20 -5.91 -11.15
C PHE A 173 3.22 -4.51 -11.79
N PRO A 174 3.90 -4.30 -12.93
CA PRO A 174 4.03 -2.98 -13.54
C PRO A 174 2.71 -2.54 -14.20
N ASP A 175 2.28 -1.30 -13.94
CA ASP A 175 1.08 -0.72 -14.55
C ASP A 175 1.23 -0.72 -16.09
N PRO A 176 0.37 -1.45 -16.85
CA PRO A 176 0.51 -1.58 -18.30
C PRO A 176 0.38 -0.25 -19.06
N ASP A 177 -0.05 0.83 -18.43
CA ASP A 177 -0.09 2.18 -19.03
C ASP A 177 1.26 2.92 -19.02
N SER A 178 2.28 2.40 -18.33
CA SER A 178 3.65 2.98 -18.30
C SER A 178 4.53 2.62 -19.50
N GLN A 179 4.08 1.76 -20.40
CA GLN A 179 4.77 1.56 -21.68
C GLN A 179 4.33 2.65 -22.66
N GLU A 180 5.26 3.56 -22.96
CA GLU A 180 5.19 4.48 -24.10
C GLU A 180 4.65 3.71 -25.32
N GLU A 181 3.52 4.16 -25.88
CA GLU A 181 3.09 3.62 -27.17
C GLU A 181 4.22 3.88 -28.18
N PRO A 182 4.73 2.86 -28.90
CA PRO A 182 5.52 3.15 -30.07
C PRO A 182 4.60 3.93 -31.01
N THR A 183 4.99 5.17 -31.31
CA THR A 183 4.33 6.03 -32.28
C THR A 183 4.02 5.19 -33.51
N SER A 184 2.74 4.87 -33.70
CA SER A 184 2.29 4.32 -34.95
C SER A 184 2.41 5.47 -35.94
N ASP A 185 3.52 5.50 -36.67
CA ASP A 185 3.71 6.33 -37.85
C ASP A 185 2.58 6.00 -38.82
N SER A 186 1.47 6.72 -38.68
CA SER A 186 0.48 6.83 -39.72
C SER A 186 1.15 7.63 -40.82
N ASP A 187 1.68 6.91 -41.82
CA ASP A 187 2.14 7.47 -43.08
C ASP A 187 1.09 8.43 -43.64
N LEU A 188 1.32 9.71 -43.39
CA LEU A 188 0.67 10.81 -44.07
C LEU A 188 1.15 10.76 -45.52
N ASN A 189 0.37 10.10 -46.39
CA ASN A 189 0.58 10.21 -47.82
C ASN A 189 0.18 11.61 -48.28
N SER A 190 1.16 12.51 -48.25
CA SER A 190 1.14 13.81 -48.87
C SER A 190 1.02 13.67 -50.39
N ASN A 191 -0.16 13.93 -50.94
CA ASN A 191 -0.32 14.23 -52.36
C ASN A 191 -0.47 15.75 -52.53
N SER A 192 0.66 16.44 -52.67
CA SER A 192 0.70 17.80 -53.23
C SER A 192 1.11 17.74 -54.71
N ALA A 193 0.15 18.15 -55.55
CA ALA A 193 0.26 18.88 -56.81
C ALA A 193 1.09 18.32 -57.98
N THR A 194 0.39 17.99 -59.09
CA THR A 194 0.75 18.51 -60.41
C THR A 194 -0.51 18.79 -61.24
N GLN A 195 -0.61 20.04 -61.69
CA GLN A 195 -1.59 20.54 -62.65
C GLN A 195 -0.99 20.39 -64.07
N SER A 196 -1.66 19.70 -65.01
CA SER A 196 -1.52 19.96 -66.46
C SER A 196 -2.60 19.23 -67.29
N ASN A 197 -3.20 19.97 -68.23
CA ASN A 197 -4.22 19.56 -69.20
C ASN A 197 -3.78 18.47 -70.18
N SER A 198 -4.70 17.56 -70.56
CA SER A 198 -4.90 17.14 -71.97
C SER A 198 -6.20 16.33 -72.16
N VAL A 199 -6.90 16.66 -73.24
CA VAL A 199 -8.09 16.03 -73.86
C VAL A 199 -7.88 14.53 -74.18
N PHE A 200 -8.88 13.66 -73.95
CA PHE A 200 -9.42 12.69 -74.94
C PHE A 200 -10.58 11.81 -74.38
N SER A 201 -11.45 11.39 -75.30
CA SER A 201 -12.70 10.63 -75.20
C SER A 201 -12.55 9.16 -74.80
N GLY A 202 -13.58 8.56 -74.19
CA GLY A 202 -13.76 7.10 -74.15
C GLY A 202 -14.58 6.52 -73.00
N LYS A 203 -15.72 5.89 -73.31
CA LYS A 203 -16.52 5.02 -72.41
C LYS A 203 -15.68 3.86 -71.84
N ALA A 204 -15.88 3.50 -70.57
CA ALA A 204 -16.23 2.12 -70.14
C ALA A 204 -16.38 1.99 -68.60
N VAL A 205 -17.46 1.32 -68.22
CA VAL A 205 -17.75 0.54 -66.98
C VAL A 205 -16.55 0.19 -66.11
N VAL A 206 -16.62 0.39 -64.78
CA VAL A 206 -16.18 -0.57 -63.72
C VAL A 206 -16.74 -0.18 -62.34
N SER A 207 -17.57 -1.08 -61.82
CA SER A 207 -17.61 -1.66 -60.46
C SER A 207 -17.62 -0.77 -59.19
N LEU A 208 -18.70 -0.96 -58.43
CA LEU A 208 -18.82 -0.82 -56.97
C LEU A 208 -17.56 -1.28 -56.22
N ARG A 209 -16.77 -0.35 -55.68
CA ARG A 209 -15.64 -0.65 -54.76
C ARG A 209 -15.61 0.30 -53.55
N ASN A 210 -16.77 0.55 -52.92
CA ASN A 210 -16.84 1.38 -51.69
C ASN A 210 -17.29 0.60 -50.43
N GLY A 211 -17.47 -0.73 -50.50
CA GLY A 211 -17.92 -1.53 -49.34
C GLY A 211 -16.80 -2.12 -48.46
N LEU A 212 -15.72 -2.63 -49.07
CA LEU A 212 -14.70 -3.41 -48.36
C LEU A 212 -13.80 -2.59 -47.42
N HIS A 213 -13.56 -1.31 -47.72
CA HIS A 213 -12.69 -0.46 -46.90
C HIS A 213 -13.36 -0.01 -45.60
N ALA A 214 -14.70 0.13 -45.59
CA ALA A 214 -15.44 0.54 -44.40
C ALA A 214 -15.54 -0.57 -43.36
N GLU A 215 -15.59 -1.85 -43.78
CA GLU A 215 -15.63 -2.98 -42.86
C GLU A 215 -14.26 -3.28 -42.24
N SER A 216 -13.17 -3.14 -43.00
CA SER A 216 -11.80 -3.27 -42.47
C SER A 216 -11.48 -2.18 -41.44
N TRP A 217 -11.89 -0.93 -41.68
CA TRP A 217 -11.69 0.19 -40.75
C TRP A 217 -12.56 0.07 -39.49
N LYS A 218 -13.81 -0.40 -39.62
CA LYS A 218 -14.67 -0.71 -38.47
C LYS A 218 -14.13 -1.87 -37.64
N SER A 219 -13.66 -2.94 -38.29
CA SER A 219 -13.06 -4.09 -37.62
C SER A 219 -11.77 -3.71 -36.87
N SER A 220 -10.89 -2.93 -37.49
CA SER A 220 -9.65 -2.44 -36.86
C SER A 220 -9.93 -1.47 -35.69
N LYS A 221 -10.92 -0.58 -35.83
CA LYS A 221 -11.36 0.31 -34.74
C LYS A 221 -12.03 -0.45 -33.59
N GLN A 222 -12.76 -1.52 -33.90
CA GLN A 222 -13.42 -2.33 -32.89
C GLN A 222 -12.43 -3.22 -32.15
N GLN A 223 -11.41 -3.75 -32.85
CA GLN A 223 -10.31 -4.47 -32.24
C GLN A 223 -9.45 -3.56 -31.34
N SER A 224 -9.13 -2.34 -31.76
CA SER A 224 -8.37 -1.39 -30.91
C SER A 224 -9.15 -0.90 -29.69
N LEU A 225 -10.48 -0.78 -29.79
CA LEU A 225 -11.35 -0.49 -28.63
C LEU A 225 -11.46 -1.68 -27.68
N GLN A 226 -11.46 -2.90 -28.21
CA GLN A 226 -11.51 -4.12 -27.41
C GLN A 226 -10.17 -4.36 -26.69
N GLU A 227 -9.03 -4.21 -27.38
CA GLU A 227 -7.69 -4.26 -26.79
C GLU A 227 -7.51 -3.17 -25.73
N ARG A 228 -7.99 -1.93 -25.99
CA ARG A 228 -8.00 -0.85 -25.01
C ARG A 228 -8.88 -1.18 -23.79
N SER A 229 -10.06 -1.77 -24.01
CA SER A 229 -10.95 -2.16 -22.91
C SER A 229 -10.37 -3.30 -22.06
N GLU A 230 -9.65 -4.26 -22.65
CA GLU A 230 -8.98 -5.33 -21.93
C GLU A 230 -7.76 -4.82 -21.15
N LYS A 231 -6.99 -3.89 -21.75
CA LYS A 231 -5.85 -3.23 -21.07
C LYS A 231 -6.31 -2.45 -19.84
N ILE A 232 -7.38 -1.66 -19.97
CA ILE A 232 -7.94 -0.85 -18.88
C ILE A 232 -8.49 -1.74 -17.75
N LYS A 233 -9.14 -2.87 -18.08
CA LYS A 233 -9.56 -3.86 -17.06
C LYS A 233 -8.37 -4.49 -16.35
N THR A 234 -7.31 -4.81 -17.08
CA THR A 234 -6.08 -5.41 -16.52
C THR A 234 -5.39 -4.45 -15.54
N SER A 235 -5.30 -3.17 -15.88
CA SER A 235 -4.76 -2.13 -14.98
C SER A 235 -5.57 -2.04 -13.68
N GLY A 236 -6.91 -2.10 -13.74
CA GLY A 236 -7.76 -2.11 -12.54
C GLY A 236 -7.50 -3.29 -11.59
N TYR A 237 -7.30 -4.50 -12.11
CA TYR A 237 -6.95 -5.66 -11.26
C TYR A 237 -5.53 -5.58 -10.68
N LEU A 238 -4.60 -5.01 -11.44
CA LEU A 238 -3.23 -4.82 -10.98
C LEU A 238 -3.15 -3.79 -9.85
N ASN A 239 -3.93 -2.72 -9.95
CA ASN A 239 -4.11 -1.74 -8.90
C ASN A 239 -4.62 -2.39 -7.61
N LEU A 240 -5.65 -3.25 -7.68
CA LEU A 240 -6.15 -3.98 -6.51
C LEU A 240 -5.11 -4.88 -5.87
N LEU A 241 -4.22 -5.47 -6.67
CA LEU A 241 -3.15 -6.30 -6.16
C LEU A 241 -2.08 -5.47 -5.43
N ALA A 242 -1.70 -4.32 -5.98
CA ALA A 242 -0.83 -3.37 -5.30
C ALA A 242 -1.44 -2.92 -3.98
N ASN A 243 -2.71 -2.53 -4.00
CA ASN A 243 -3.46 -2.14 -2.82
C ASN A 243 -3.56 -3.28 -1.76
N CYS A 244 -3.70 -4.55 -2.16
CA CYS A 244 -3.60 -5.69 -1.22
C CYS A 244 -2.24 -5.76 -0.50
N ILE A 245 -1.14 -5.49 -1.22
CA ILE A 245 0.22 -5.52 -0.68
C ILE A 245 0.44 -4.37 0.30
N ASP A 246 -0.03 -3.18 -0.08
CA ASP A 246 0.06 -1.98 0.77
C ASP A 246 -0.76 -2.19 2.04
N ASN A 247 -2.03 -2.62 1.92
CA ASN A 247 -2.87 -2.93 3.06
C ASN A 247 -2.25 -3.97 4.00
N PHE A 248 -1.68 -5.06 3.45
CA PHE A 248 -0.95 -6.04 4.26
C PHE A 248 0.17 -5.39 5.08
N THR A 249 0.95 -4.53 4.44
CA THR A 249 2.10 -3.86 5.06
C THR A 249 1.65 -2.80 6.06
N HIS A 250 0.55 -2.10 5.80
CA HIS A 250 -0.09 -1.20 6.76
C HIS A 250 -0.52 -1.95 8.01
N GLY A 251 -1.21 -3.08 7.86
CA GLY A 251 -1.57 -3.92 8.99
C GLY A 251 -0.36 -4.40 9.80
N LEU A 252 0.70 -4.83 9.09
CA LEU A 252 1.96 -5.25 9.68
C LEU A 252 2.63 -4.11 10.48
N ALA A 253 2.67 -2.90 9.92
CA ALA A 253 3.24 -1.71 10.54
C ALA A 253 2.46 -1.24 11.76
N VAL A 254 1.12 -1.17 11.65
CA VAL A 254 0.21 -0.79 12.74
C VAL A 254 0.37 -1.74 13.92
N ALA A 255 0.23 -3.05 13.68
CA ALA A 255 0.35 -4.03 14.74
C ALA A 255 1.78 -4.08 15.31
N GLY A 256 2.81 -4.06 14.46
CA GLY A 256 4.19 -3.96 14.87
C GLY A 256 4.43 -2.77 15.81
N SER A 257 3.84 -1.61 15.50
CA SER A 257 3.94 -0.39 16.29
C SER A 257 3.24 -0.50 17.65
N PHE A 258 2.03 -1.06 17.70
CA PHE A 258 1.31 -1.30 18.96
C PHE A 258 1.99 -2.37 19.84
N LEU A 259 2.71 -3.32 19.24
CA LEU A 259 3.56 -4.25 19.97
C LEU A 259 4.73 -3.53 20.67
N VAL A 260 5.16 -2.38 20.18
CA VAL A 260 6.20 -1.60 20.84
C VAL A 260 5.61 -0.68 21.91
N SER A 261 4.69 0.19 21.53
CA SER A 261 3.98 1.05 22.46
C SER A 261 2.65 1.55 21.90
N LYS A 262 1.72 1.90 22.78
CA LYS A 262 0.43 2.52 22.39
C LYS A 262 0.66 3.82 21.63
N LYS A 263 1.63 4.63 22.08
CA LYS A 263 2.00 5.90 21.47
C LYS A 263 2.42 5.71 20.01
N VAL A 264 3.40 4.85 19.75
CA VAL A 264 3.88 4.58 18.39
C VAL A 264 2.76 3.97 17.55
N GLY A 265 1.98 3.02 18.10
CA GLY A 265 0.81 2.46 17.41
C GLY A 265 -0.21 3.49 16.90
N PHE A 266 -0.59 4.46 17.73
CA PHE A 266 -1.52 5.52 17.32
C PHE A 266 -0.91 6.47 16.29
N LEU A 267 0.37 6.84 16.46
CA LEU A 267 1.08 7.72 15.52
C LEU A 267 1.20 7.07 14.14
N THR A 268 1.63 5.81 14.09
CA THR A 268 1.74 5.03 12.85
C THR A 268 0.37 4.89 12.17
N THR A 269 -0.69 4.56 12.93
CA THR A 269 -2.05 4.44 12.38
C THR A 269 -2.52 5.75 11.76
N PHE A 270 -2.29 6.87 12.44
CA PHE A 270 -2.67 8.18 11.93
C PHE A 270 -1.88 8.55 10.67
N ALA A 271 -0.56 8.33 10.67
CA ALA A 271 0.29 8.59 9.51
C ALA A 271 -0.09 7.75 8.30
N ILE A 272 -0.47 6.48 8.52
CA ILE A 272 -0.98 5.60 7.48
C ILE A 272 -2.28 6.14 6.91
N LEU A 273 -3.27 6.44 7.77
CA LEU A 273 -4.55 7.01 7.33
C LEU A 273 -4.36 8.29 6.51
N LEU A 274 -3.41 9.15 6.90
CA LEU A 274 -3.15 10.41 6.19
C LEU A 274 -2.73 10.21 4.74
N HIS A 275 -1.96 9.18 4.41
CA HIS A 275 -1.53 8.90 3.04
C HIS A 275 -2.38 7.88 2.31
N GLU A 276 -3.06 7.00 3.04
CA GLU A 276 -3.96 6.04 2.43
C GLU A 276 -5.21 6.70 1.88
N ILE A 277 -5.77 7.71 2.56
CA ILE A 277 -6.96 8.42 2.08
C ILE A 277 -6.74 9.03 0.67
N PRO A 278 -5.67 9.81 0.41
CA PRO A 278 -5.37 10.32 -0.93
C PRO A 278 -5.13 9.21 -1.96
N HIS A 279 -4.40 8.15 -1.58
CA HIS A 279 -4.10 7.02 -2.47
C HIS A 279 -5.37 6.26 -2.86
N GLU A 280 -6.24 5.94 -1.91
CA GLU A 280 -7.50 5.23 -2.15
C GLU A 280 -8.43 6.00 -3.09
N VAL A 281 -8.40 7.34 -3.05
CA VAL A 281 -9.13 8.19 -4.01
C VAL A 281 -8.59 8.02 -5.43
N GLY A 282 -7.27 7.89 -5.60
CA GLY A 282 -6.61 7.61 -6.88
C GLY A 282 -6.94 6.21 -7.41
N ASP A 283 -6.78 5.20 -6.57
CA ASP A 283 -7.12 3.80 -6.85
C ASP A 283 -8.58 3.64 -7.27
N PHE A 284 -9.47 4.34 -6.58
CA PHE A 284 -10.90 4.30 -6.89
C PHE A 284 -11.16 4.87 -8.29
N ALA A 285 -10.45 5.94 -8.68
CA ALA A 285 -10.55 6.50 -10.02
C ALA A 285 -10.03 5.53 -11.10
N ILE A 286 -8.97 4.75 -10.81
CA ILE A 286 -8.45 3.70 -11.71
C ILE A 286 -9.51 2.60 -11.89
N LEU A 287 -10.16 2.15 -10.81
CA LEU A 287 -11.22 1.15 -10.88
C LEU A 287 -12.45 1.61 -11.68
N LEU A 288 -12.88 2.86 -11.49
CA LEU A 288 -13.95 3.43 -12.30
C LEU A 288 -13.58 3.49 -13.79
N ARG A 289 -12.32 3.84 -14.11
CA ARG A 289 -11.81 3.80 -15.49
C ARG A 289 -11.78 2.37 -16.05
N ALA A 290 -11.43 1.39 -15.21
CA ALA A 290 -11.47 -0.05 -15.51
C ALA A 290 -12.88 -0.61 -15.81
N GLY A 291 -13.93 0.20 -15.61
CA GLY A 291 -15.31 -0.16 -15.90
C GLY A 291 -16.07 -0.75 -14.71
N PHE A 292 -15.51 -0.67 -13.50
CA PHE A 292 -16.22 -1.03 -12.28
C PHE A 292 -17.21 0.08 -11.93
N ASP A 293 -18.42 -0.28 -11.48
CA ASP A 293 -19.31 0.68 -10.86
C ASP A 293 -18.81 1.07 -9.45
N ARG A 294 -19.27 2.21 -8.94
CA ARG A 294 -18.84 2.77 -7.64
C ARG A 294 -18.94 1.78 -6.48
N TRP A 295 -19.99 0.97 -6.43
CA TRP A 295 -20.22 0.04 -5.33
C TRP A 295 -19.38 -1.22 -5.50
N SER A 296 -19.14 -1.65 -6.74
CA SER A 296 -18.17 -2.71 -7.01
C SER A 296 -16.75 -2.28 -6.65
N ALA A 297 -16.31 -1.09 -7.11
CA ALA A 297 -14.98 -0.56 -6.78
C ALA A 297 -14.75 -0.48 -5.26
N ALA A 298 -15.71 0.08 -4.52
CA ALA A 298 -15.61 0.17 -3.06
C ALA A 298 -15.62 -1.20 -2.36
N ARG A 299 -16.40 -2.17 -2.85
CA ARG A 299 -16.37 -3.54 -2.32
C ARG A 299 -15.02 -4.21 -2.58
N MET A 300 -14.39 -3.96 -3.72
CA MET A 300 -13.08 -4.50 -4.04
C MET A 300 -12.00 -3.90 -3.14
N GLN A 301 -11.97 -2.58 -2.94
CA GLN A 301 -11.08 -1.93 -1.96
C GLN A 301 -11.36 -2.38 -0.53
N LEU A 302 -12.63 -2.53 -0.14
CA LEU A 302 -12.94 -3.10 1.18
C LEU A 302 -12.50 -4.58 1.32
N SER A 303 -12.38 -5.30 0.21
CA SER A 303 -11.86 -6.68 0.25
C SER A 303 -10.35 -6.70 0.44
N THR A 304 -9.61 -5.70 -0.09
CA THR A 304 -8.16 -5.56 0.14
C THR A 304 -7.85 -5.21 1.59
N ALA A 305 -8.74 -4.46 2.27
CA ALA A 305 -8.66 -4.19 3.71
C ALA A 305 -8.57 -5.44 4.59
N LEU A 306 -9.21 -6.56 4.20
CA LEU A 306 -9.10 -7.83 4.92
C LEU A 306 -7.66 -8.34 4.93
N VAL A 307 -6.89 -8.08 3.88
CA VAL A 307 -5.48 -8.43 3.80
C VAL A 307 -4.66 -7.61 4.80
N GLY A 308 -5.05 -6.35 5.07
CA GLY A 308 -4.46 -5.56 6.15
C GLY A 308 -4.72 -6.13 7.53
N VAL A 309 -5.91 -6.65 7.79
CA VAL A 309 -6.19 -7.37 9.04
C VAL A 309 -5.31 -8.64 9.15
N LEU A 310 -5.11 -9.36 8.04
CA LEU A 310 -4.19 -10.50 8.02
C LEU A 310 -2.74 -10.09 8.30
N GLY A 311 -2.28 -8.95 7.78
CA GLY A 311 -0.96 -8.38 8.10
C GLY A 311 -0.79 -8.07 9.58
N ALA A 312 -1.82 -7.49 10.20
CA ALA A 312 -1.85 -7.22 11.64
C ALA A 312 -1.80 -8.53 12.46
N CYS A 313 -2.63 -9.51 12.10
CA CYS A 313 -2.60 -10.84 12.73
C CYS A 313 -1.23 -11.51 12.57
N PHE A 314 -0.59 -11.39 11.40
CA PHE A 314 0.73 -11.93 11.16
C PHE A 314 1.77 -11.30 12.09
N ALA A 315 1.76 -9.98 12.25
CA ALA A 315 2.64 -9.26 13.17
C ALA A 315 2.48 -9.74 14.62
N LEU A 316 1.22 -9.86 15.07
CA LEU A 316 0.87 -10.29 16.42
C LEU A 316 1.27 -11.75 16.69
N CYS A 317 1.06 -12.64 15.71
CA CYS A 317 1.46 -14.04 15.80
C CYS A 317 2.98 -14.25 15.67
N ALA A 318 3.68 -13.35 14.98
CA ALA A 318 5.13 -13.39 14.87
C ALA A 318 5.82 -12.97 16.18
N GLN A 319 5.08 -12.49 17.19
CA GLN A 319 5.64 -12.20 18.50
C GLN A 319 6.05 -13.50 19.22
N SER A 320 7.34 -13.63 19.53
CA SER A 320 7.87 -14.76 20.32
C SER A 320 7.37 -14.68 21.77
N PRO A 321 7.16 -15.81 22.47
CA PRO A 321 6.75 -15.84 23.89
C PRO A 321 7.70 -15.11 24.87
N GLN A 322 8.87 -14.66 24.41
CA GLN A 322 9.89 -13.99 25.22
C GLN A 322 9.84 -12.45 25.18
N GLY A 323 8.85 -11.84 24.50
CA GLY A 323 8.61 -10.39 24.58
C GLY A 323 8.71 -9.63 23.26
N THR A 324 8.53 -8.31 23.35
CA THR A 324 8.40 -7.30 22.28
C THR A 324 9.60 -7.20 21.31
N GLU A 325 10.71 -7.86 21.61
CA GLU A 325 11.96 -7.82 20.83
C GLU A 325 11.78 -8.22 19.37
N ASN A 326 10.80 -9.08 19.03
CA ASN A 326 10.67 -9.57 17.65
C ASN A 326 10.02 -8.54 16.70
N ALA A 327 9.19 -7.63 17.19
CA ALA A 327 8.55 -6.62 16.35
C ALA A 327 9.51 -5.48 16.00
N THR A 328 10.30 -5.00 16.97
CA THR A 328 11.33 -3.98 16.73
C THR A 328 12.53 -4.51 15.95
N ALA A 329 12.84 -5.80 16.05
CA ALA A 329 14.00 -6.38 15.37
C ALA A 329 13.89 -6.33 13.83
N TRP A 330 12.69 -6.50 13.29
CA TRP A 330 12.52 -6.59 11.83
C TRP A 330 11.26 -5.93 11.28
N ILE A 331 10.11 -5.95 11.98
CA ILE A 331 8.84 -5.42 11.44
C ILE A 331 8.95 -3.92 11.18
N LEU A 332 9.23 -3.13 12.23
CA LEU A 332 9.34 -1.67 12.13
C LEU A 332 10.36 -1.22 11.06
N PRO A 333 11.61 -1.73 11.04
CA PRO A 333 12.56 -1.33 10.01
C PRO A 333 12.14 -1.80 8.61
N PHE A 334 11.57 -3.00 8.47
CA PHE A 334 11.05 -3.48 7.18
C PHE A 334 9.93 -2.57 6.64
N THR A 335 8.92 -2.27 7.46
CA THR A 335 7.81 -1.41 7.03
C THR A 335 8.27 0.03 6.79
N SER A 336 9.23 0.53 7.58
CA SER A 336 9.88 1.83 7.33
C SER A 336 10.53 1.89 5.94
N GLY A 337 11.22 0.82 5.53
CA GLY A 337 11.79 0.72 4.20
C GLY A 337 10.74 0.77 3.09
N GLY A 338 9.62 0.07 3.27
CA GLY A 338 8.48 0.12 2.36
C GLY A 338 7.83 1.51 2.28
N PHE A 339 7.62 2.16 3.42
CA PHE A 339 7.05 3.51 3.49
C PHE A 339 7.96 4.55 2.85
N LEU A 340 9.28 4.42 3.01
CA LEU A 340 10.25 5.26 2.28
C LEU A 340 10.15 5.05 0.78
N TYR A 341 9.97 3.80 0.33
CA TYR A 341 9.80 3.50 -1.08
C TYR A 341 8.52 4.16 -1.63
N ILE A 342 7.37 3.96 -0.97
CA ILE A 342 6.10 4.58 -1.37
C ILE A 342 6.27 6.11 -1.44
N ALA A 343 6.78 6.72 -0.37
CA ALA A 343 6.95 8.17 -0.31
C ALA A 343 7.87 8.72 -1.42
N LEU A 344 9.07 8.14 -1.58
CA LEU A 344 10.12 8.73 -2.41
C LEU A 344 10.09 8.28 -3.88
N VAL A 345 9.58 7.08 -4.15
CA VAL A 345 9.58 6.51 -5.51
C VAL A 345 8.22 6.60 -6.15
N ASN A 346 7.13 6.33 -5.42
CA ASN A 346 5.80 6.32 -6.05
C ASN A 346 5.20 7.73 -6.13
N VAL A 347 5.53 8.60 -5.17
CA VAL A 347 4.77 9.84 -4.99
C VAL A 347 5.58 11.11 -5.26
N VAL A 348 6.81 11.21 -4.75
CA VAL A 348 7.65 12.39 -4.97
C VAL A 348 7.87 12.70 -6.46
N PRO A 349 8.08 11.73 -7.38
CA PRO A 349 8.25 12.05 -8.80
C PRO A 349 7.08 12.84 -9.39
N ASP A 350 5.83 12.47 -9.07
CA ASP A 350 4.63 13.17 -9.54
C ASP A 350 4.53 14.62 -9.04
N LEU A 351 5.14 14.90 -7.88
CA LEU A 351 5.25 16.26 -7.33
C LEU A 351 6.36 17.07 -8.00
N LEU A 352 7.44 16.41 -8.44
CA LEU A 352 8.56 17.06 -9.13
C LEU A 352 8.20 17.51 -10.55
N GLU A 353 7.17 16.92 -11.17
CA GLU A 353 6.66 17.32 -12.50
C GLU A 353 5.87 18.64 -12.49
N GLU A 354 5.67 19.29 -11.34
CA GLU A 354 4.92 20.53 -11.22
C GLU A 354 5.65 21.72 -11.89
N SER A 355 5.06 22.23 -12.98
CA SER A 355 5.64 23.33 -13.77
C SER A 355 5.55 24.71 -13.10
N SER A 356 4.59 24.90 -12.18
CA SER A 356 4.34 26.21 -11.58
C SER A 356 5.07 26.37 -10.24
N LEU A 357 5.96 27.37 -10.17
CA LEU A 357 6.78 27.63 -8.97
C LEU A 357 5.95 27.82 -7.68
N ARG A 358 4.79 28.49 -7.80
CA ARG A 358 3.92 28.72 -6.64
C ARG A 358 3.36 27.41 -6.07
N GLN A 359 2.98 26.48 -6.94
CA GLN A 359 2.44 25.20 -6.50
C GLN A 359 3.56 24.30 -5.97
N SER A 360 4.73 24.29 -6.61
CA SER A 360 5.90 23.57 -6.11
C SER A 360 6.29 24.05 -4.70
N LEU A 361 6.35 25.37 -4.46
CA LEU A 361 6.61 25.93 -3.12
C LEU A 361 5.52 25.54 -2.11
N LEU A 362 4.25 25.52 -2.52
CA LEU A 362 3.15 25.11 -1.67
C LEU A 362 3.23 23.61 -1.32
N GLN A 363 3.55 22.74 -2.29
CA GLN A 363 3.75 21.31 -2.07
C GLN A 363 4.89 21.05 -1.08
N ILE A 364 6.03 21.73 -1.25
CA ILE A 364 7.16 21.65 -0.30
C ILE A 364 6.74 22.10 1.10
N LEU A 365 6.03 23.23 1.21
CA LEU A 365 5.51 23.71 2.49
C LEU A 365 4.55 22.69 3.14
N LEU A 366 3.72 22.03 2.33
CA LEU A 366 2.80 21.00 2.80
C LEU A 366 3.53 19.74 3.29
N ILE A 367 4.62 19.33 2.63
CA ILE A 367 5.49 18.24 3.12
C ILE A 367 6.04 18.61 4.51
N PHE A 368 6.62 19.80 4.66
CA PHE A 368 7.10 20.26 5.97
C PHE A 368 5.98 20.37 7.01
N CYS A 369 4.79 20.80 6.60
CA CYS A 369 3.61 20.85 7.46
C CYS A 369 3.23 19.45 7.95
N GLY A 370 3.22 18.43 7.07
CA GLY A 370 2.96 17.05 7.44
C GLY A 370 3.95 16.50 8.47
N VAL A 371 5.26 16.75 8.25
CA VAL A 371 6.32 16.38 9.21
C VAL A 371 6.11 17.10 10.56
N ALA A 372 5.79 18.40 10.52
CA ALA A 372 5.54 19.19 11.73
C ALA A 372 4.31 18.71 12.50
N VAL A 373 3.24 18.31 11.81
CA VAL A 373 2.04 17.71 12.44
C VAL A 373 2.41 16.41 13.13
N MET A 374 3.21 15.55 12.51
CA MET A 374 3.66 14.31 13.16
C MET A 374 4.53 14.57 14.39
N ALA A 375 5.44 15.53 14.31
CA ALA A 375 6.25 15.94 15.47
C ALA A 375 5.38 16.50 16.60
N LEU A 376 4.37 17.31 16.28
CA LEU A 376 3.42 17.87 17.26
C LEU A 376 2.55 16.79 17.88
N LEU A 377 2.03 15.85 17.09
CA LEU A 377 1.26 14.72 17.59
C LEU A 377 2.09 13.88 18.56
N SER A 378 3.38 13.67 18.26
CA SER A 378 4.30 13.00 19.18
C SER A 378 4.39 13.68 20.55
N ALA A 379 4.38 15.01 20.58
CA ALA A 379 4.43 15.79 21.82
C ALA A 379 3.08 15.83 22.58
N ILE A 380 1.95 15.57 21.89
CA ILE A 380 0.61 15.56 22.50
C ILE A 380 0.26 14.16 23.03
N VAL A 381 0.70 13.10 22.34
CA VAL A 381 0.41 11.69 22.65
C VAL A 381 1.41 11.12 23.68
N ASP A 382 2.04 11.97 24.50
CA ASP A 382 2.95 11.57 25.58
C ASP A 382 2.26 10.76 26.70
#